data_AF-B4KY67-F1
#
_entry.id   AF-B4KY67-F1
#
_cell.length_a   1.000
_cell.length_b   1.000
_cell.length_c   1.000
_cell.angle_alpha   90.00
_cell.angle_beta   90.00
_cell.angle_gamma   90.00
#
_symmetry.space_group_name_H-M   'P 1'
#
loop_
_entity.id
_entity.type
_entity.pdbx_description
1 polymer ?
#
loop_
_entity_poly.entity_id
_entity_poly.type
_entity_poly.pdbx_seq_one_letter_code
_entity_poly.pdbx_strand_id
1 'polypeptide(L)'
;MSRRVSSRYLFETVGNTRTFRHQSCINSQIFECQTCHNFVGRNEPYSHHWLNVSDNQHIKLSLEEKKLLKLIELQRIQTFVLCDESARSRTNEFLLEAGIEAVPQLLRFLNYGANRLEVTIGFYVTVLGKRMYYESTPVIIGNHLDIKETVDMLFSILLEKITSFVMVNHRVPLEACAIKRIKVMVMRQMFGKPQIPLQYRVKANTNYLHSKHTRGTKVNITLLHKSLAGCYEQSVGNFPTSLKVNLYCIRTCSSTKEIFAVPYLLRSEDVEKTPTFLILTNVTGELAGLHEIRDVRRFLKTDSQDHIFECRQCKSHFSNRSQYALHKQINCGAGFIVWHMEQESSELYENCLLLPRQYFKFAWFGIGH
;
A
#
# COMPACT_ATOMS: atom_id res chain seq x y z
N MET A 1 22.91 3.52 16.89
CA MET A 1 23.31 2.94 15.58
C MET A 1 22.10 2.23 14.98
N SER A 2 21.61 2.71 13.83
CA SER A 2 20.45 2.11 13.15
C SER A 2 20.78 0.68 12.71
N ARG A 3 19.91 -0.29 13.02
CA ARG A 3 20.06 -1.69 12.58
C ARG A 3 20.04 -1.70 11.04
N ARG A 4 21.10 -2.21 10.41
CA ARG A 4 21.11 -2.44 8.96
C ARG A 4 20.31 -3.69 8.68
N VAL A 5 19.15 -3.55 8.06
CA VAL A 5 18.22 -4.65 7.77
C VAL A 5 17.99 -4.71 6.27
N SER A 6 18.76 -5.50 5.53
CA SER A 6 18.56 -5.65 4.08
C SER A 6 17.86 -6.96 3.75
N SER A 7 16.83 -6.90 2.92
CA SER A 7 16.12 -8.10 2.45
C SER A 7 16.58 -8.46 1.04
N ARG A 8 16.76 -9.76 0.79
CA ARG A 8 17.08 -10.31 -0.53
C ARG A 8 16.19 -11.50 -0.87
N TYR A 9 15.87 -11.62 -2.15
CA TYR A 9 15.06 -12.71 -2.69
C TYR A 9 15.90 -13.50 -3.69
N LEU A 10 15.89 -14.82 -3.55
CA LEU A 10 16.78 -15.72 -4.29
C LEU A 10 15.97 -16.80 -4.98
N PHE A 11 16.33 -17.08 -6.24
CA PHE A 11 15.96 -18.30 -6.93
C PHE A 11 17.21 -19.14 -7.11
N GLU A 12 17.16 -20.36 -6.61
CA GLU A 12 18.25 -21.32 -6.73
C GLU A 12 17.70 -22.56 -7.42
N THR A 13 18.45 -23.09 -8.39
CA THR A 13 18.11 -24.38 -9.01
C THR A 13 19.14 -25.39 -8.56
N VAL A 14 18.72 -26.36 -7.75
CA VAL A 14 19.60 -27.42 -7.23
C VAL A 14 19.04 -28.76 -7.69
N GLY A 15 19.81 -29.48 -8.51
CA GLY A 15 19.37 -30.77 -9.07
C GLY A 15 18.10 -30.63 -9.91
N ASN A 16 17.02 -31.28 -9.45
CA ASN A 16 15.71 -31.31 -10.10
C ASN A 16 14.68 -30.36 -9.47
N THR A 17 15.09 -29.49 -8.55
CA THR A 17 14.21 -28.53 -7.89
C THR A 17 14.68 -27.10 -8.14
N ARG A 18 13.71 -26.19 -8.24
CA ARG A 18 13.92 -24.75 -8.16
C ARG A 18 13.30 -24.26 -6.87
N THR A 19 14.07 -23.49 -6.11
CA THR A 19 13.72 -23.02 -4.77
C THR A 19 13.70 -21.50 -4.75
N PHE A 20 12.65 -20.93 -4.18
CA PHE A 20 12.54 -19.52 -3.86
C PHE A 20 12.77 -19.30 -2.36
N ARG A 21 13.62 -18.34 -2.01
CA ARG A 21 13.88 -17.95 -0.62
C ARG A 21 13.85 -16.44 -0.46
N HIS A 22 13.27 -16.00 0.64
CA HIS A 22 13.42 -14.64 1.15
C HIS A 22 14.35 -14.68 2.36
N GLN A 23 15.39 -13.85 2.34
CA GLN A 23 16.35 -13.74 3.42
C GLN A 23 16.42 -12.29 3.90
N SER A 24 16.28 -12.09 5.21
CA SER A 24 16.57 -10.81 5.84
C SER A 24 17.99 -10.85 6.42
N CYS A 25 18.75 -9.79 6.20
CA CYS A 25 20.11 -9.64 6.66
C CYS A 25 20.12 -8.53 7.71
N ILE A 26 20.32 -8.90 8.97
CA ILE A 26 20.38 -7.97 10.10
C ILE A 26 21.81 -7.94 10.59
N ASN A 27 22.50 -6.80 10.47
CA ASN A 27 23.89 -6.65 10.91
C ASN A 27 24.82 -7.77 10.38
N SER A 28 24.69 -8.11 9.09
CA SER A 28 25.45 -9.19 8.40
C SER A 28 25.08 -10.62 8.81
N GLN A 29 24.11 -10.84 9.71
CA GLN A 29 23.52 -12.16 9.96
C GLN A 29 22.33 -12.39 9.02
N ILE A 30 22.32 -13.55 8.37
CA ILE A 30 21.28 -13.94 7.40
C ILE A 30 20.23 -14.78 8.12
N PHE A 31 18.97 -14.35 8.03
CA PHE A 31 17.80 -15.06 8.55
C PHE A 31 16.90 -15.46 7.39
N GLU A 32 16.56 -16.74 7.29
CA GLU A 32 15.63 -17.23 6.28
C GLU A 32 14.18 -17.04 6.72
N CYS A 33 13.37 -16.42 5.87
CA CYS A 33 11.97 -16.21 6.12
C CYS A 33 11.18 -17.50 5.88
N GLN A 34 10.61 -18.05 6.95
CA GLN A 34 9.87 -19.30 6.93
C GLN A 34 8.58 -19.23 6.10
N THR A 35 7.99 -18.05 5.93
CA THR A 35 6.72 -17.89 5.19
C THR A 35 6.90 -17.72 3.68
N CYS A 36 8.12 -17.49 3.21
CA CYS A 36 8.42 -17.26 1.81
C CYS A 36 9.22 -18.41 1.17
N HIS A 37 9.58 -19.44 1.92
CA HIS A 37 10.31 -20.58 1.37
C HIS A 37 9.37 -21.46 0.55
N ASN A 38 9.69 -21.67 -0.73
CA ASN A 38 8.91 -22.56 -1.61
C ASN A 38 9.81 -23.27 -2.63
N PHE A 39 9.50 -24.51 -3.00
CA PHE A 39 10.18 -25.28 -4.03
C PHE A 39 9.19 -25.84 -5.06
N VAL A 40 9.63 -25.92 -6.31
CA VAL A 40 8.90 -26.56 -7.42
C VAL A 40 9.86 -27.41 -8.25
N GLY A 41 9.34 -28.31 -9.07
CA GLY A 41 10.17 -29.04 -10.03
C GLY A 41 10.91 -28.09 -10.97
N ARG A 42 12.14 -28.43 -11.35
CA ARG A 42 13.00 -27.58 -12.19
C ARG A 42 12.34 -27.13 -13.50
N ASN A 43 11.55 -28.02 -14.11
CA ASN A 43 10.89 -27.78 -15.39
C ASN A 43 9.48 -27.18 -15.24
N GLU A 44 8.99 -27.03 -14.01
CA GLU A 44 7.71 -26.40 -13.75
C GLU A 44 7.76 -24.90 -14.10
N PRO A 45 6.64 -24.28 -14.50
CA PRO A 45 6.53 -22.84 -14.65
C PRO A 45 6.91 -22.06 -13.38
N TYR A 46 7.51 -20.88 -13.54
CA TYR A 46 7.82 -19.99 -12.40
C TYR A 46 6.57 -19.63 -11.60
N SER A 47 5.42 -19.51 -12.26
CA SER A 47 4.13 -19.21 -11.62
C SER A 47 3.70 -20.23 -10.56
N HIS A 48 4.18 -21.49 -10.64
CA HIS A 48 3.82 -22.54 -9.69
C HIS A 48 4.32 -22.28 -8.27
N HIS A 49 5.36 -21.45 -8.11
CA HIS A 49 5.79 -20.97 -6.80
C HIS A 49 4.71 -20.14 -6.07
N TRP A 50 3.67 -19.69 -6.78
CA TRP A 50 2.74 -18.71 -6.25
C TRP A 50 1.27 -19.14 -6.24
N LEU A 51 0.96 -20.39 -6.59
CA LEU A 51 -0.42 -20.89 -6.70
C LEU A 51 -1.07 -21.16 -5.33
N ASN A 52 -0.28 -21.55 -4.32
CA ASN A 52 -0.79 -22.03 -3.01
C ASN A 52 -0.42 -21.13 -1.83
N VAL A 53 -0.07 -19.86 -2.07
CA VAL A 53 0.33 -18.95 -0.99
C VAL A 53 -0.92 -18.35 -0.35
N SER A 54 -1.03 -18.42 0.98
CA SER A 54 -2.14 -17.78 1.70
C SER A 54 -2.15 -16.28 1.43
N ASP A 55 -3.22 -15.83 0.79
CA ASP A 55 -3.29 -14.50 0.21
C ASP A 55 -3.93 -13.50 1.19
N ASN A 56 -3.12 -12.98 2.11
CA ASN A 56 -3.53 -11.88 2.97
C ASN A 56 -3.46 -10.50 2.26
N GLN A 57 -3.09 -10.48 0.97
CA GLN A 57 -2.94 -9.25 0.19
C GLN A 57 -4.26 -8.87 -0.47
N HIS A 58 -5.01 -9.88 -0.93
CA HIS A 58 -6.21 -9.68 -1.72
C HIS A 58 -7.48 -9.80 -0.88
N ILE A 59 -8.47 -8.97 -1.17
CA ILE A 59 -9.78 -9.02 -0.52
C ILE A 59 -10.78 -9.75 -1.42
N LYS A 60 -11.68 -10.52 -0.81
CA LYS A 60 -12.83 -11.11 -1.49
C LYS A 60 -14.10 -10.61 -0.80
N LEU A 61 -14.79 -9.69 -1.46
CA LEU A 61 -16.06 -9.16 -0.95
C LEU A 61 -17.19 -10.13 -1.27
N SER A 62 -18.01 -10.41 -0.26
CA SER A 62 -19.31 -11.06 -0.40
C SER A 62 -20.29 -10.20 -1.21
N LEU A 63 -21.42 -10.78 -1.62
CA LEU A 63 -22.47 -10.03 -2.33
C LEU A 63 -23.00 -8.87 -1.48
N GLU A 64 -23.14 -9.07 -0.17
CA GLU A 64 -23.62 -8.05 0.77
C GLU A 64 -22.62 -6.92 0.95
N GLU A 65 -21.31 -7.22 1.06
CA GLU A 65 -20.26 -6.21 1.08
C GLU A 65 -20.23 -5.37 -0.21
N LYS A 66 -20.46 -6.00 -1.37
CA LYS A 66 -20.57 -5.28 -2.65
C LYS A 66 -21.81 -4.39 -2.70
N LYS A 67 -22.94 -4.82 -2.14
CA LYS A 67 -24.16 -3.98 -2.01
C LYS A 67 -23.90 -2.80 -1.09
N LEU A 68 -23.21 -3.00 0.04
CA LEU A 68 -22.82 -1.93 0.95
C LEU A 68 -21.92 -0.90 0.25
N LEU A 69 -20.94 -1.36 -0.54
CA LEU A 69 -20.08 -0.46 -1.31
C LEU A 69 -20.88 0.37 -2.35
N LYS A 70 -21.84 -0.26 -3.03
CA LYS A 70 -22.76 0.45 -3.94
C LYS A 70 -23.64 1.47 -3.21
N LEU A 71 -24.08 1.16 -1.99
CA LEU A 71 -24.84 2.12 -1.17
C LEU A 71 -23.98 3.34 -0.81
N ILE A 72 -22.73 3.13 -0.40
CA ILE A 72 -21.75 4.19 -0.15
C ILE A 72 -21.56 5.07 -1.40
N GLU A 73 -21.47 4.47 -2.58
CA GLU A 73 -21.38 5.20 -3.86
C GLU A 73 -22.64 6.02 -4.15
N LEU A 74 -23.81 5.42 -4.00
CA LEU A 74 -25.11 6.05 -4.28
C LEU A 74 -25.35 7.25 -3.36
N GLN A 75 -25.05 7.09 -2.08
CA GLN A 75 -25.19 8.13 -1.05
C GLN A 75 -24.00 9.09 -0.99
N ARG A 76 -23.01 8.92 -1.87
CA ARG A 76 -21.79 9.73 -1.94
C ARG A 76 -21.09 9.90 -0.58
N ILE A 77 -21.09 8.83 0.22
CA ILE A 77 -20.44 8.82 1.52
C ILE A 77 -18.93 8.84 1.31
N GLN A 78 -18.30 9.93 1.70
CA GLN A 78 -16.85 10.13 1.61
C GLN A 78 -16.19 10.22 2.99
N THR A 79 -16.96 10.55 4.03
CA THR A 79 -16.43 10.73 5.38
C THR A 79 -16.77 9.52 6.24
N PHE A 80 -15.76 8.96 6.89
CA PHE A 80 -15.89 7.82 7.79
C PHE A 80 -15.29 8.17 9.15
N VAL A 81 -16.01 7.90 10.23
CA VAL A 81 -15.56 8.13 11.60
C VAL A 81 -15.38 6.80 12.31
N LEU A 82 -14.20 6.61 12.87
CA LEU A 82 -13.86 5.54 13.79
C LEU A 82 -13.89 6.08 15.21
N CYS A 83 -14.61 5.40 16.09
CA CYS A 83 -14.71 5.73 17.51
C CYS A 83 -14.03 4.64 18.35
N ASP A 84 -13.29 5.05 19.36
CA ASP A 84 -12.78 4.15 20.40
C ASP A 84 -13.95 3.72 21.29
N GLU A 85 -14.33 2.46 21.17
CA GLU A 85 -15.37 1.83 22.00
C GLU A 85 -14.78 1.10 23.21
N SER A 86 -13.45 1.11 23.37
CA SER A 86 -12.81 0.42 24.48
C SER A 86 -13.12 1.13 25.80
N ALA A 87 -13.55 0.36 26.80
CA ALA A 87 -13.74 0.86 28.16
C ALA A 87 -12.41 1.25 28.84
N ARG A 88 -11.28 0.75 28.31
CA ARG A 88 -9.92 0.96 28.82
C ARG A 88 -9.24 2.03 27.96
N SER A 89 -9.49 3.29 28.29
CA SER A 89 -9.05 4.48 27.56
C SER A 89 -7.54 4.62 27.38
N ARG A 90 -6.92 3.84 26.50
CA ARG A 90 -5.50 3.96 26.16
C ARG A 90 -5.37 4.43 24.72
N THR A 91 -5.23 5.75 24.56
CA THR A 91 -5.05 6.40 23.24
C THR A 91 -3.97 5.74 22.38
N ASN A 92 -2.85 5.31 22.98
CA ASN A 92 -1.78 4.64 22.24
C ASN A 92 -2.21 3.29 21.64
N GLU A 93 -3.03 2.50 22.35
CA GLU A 93 -3.53 1.21 21.87
C GLU A 93 -4.54 1.44 20.74
N PHE A 94 -5.49 2.36 20.93
CA PHE A 94 -6.45 2.75 19.91
C PHE A 94 -5.76 3.26 18.62
N LEU A 95 -4.77 4.15 18.74
CA LEU A 95 -4.02 4.66 17.60
C LEU A 95 -3.23 3.56 16.88
N LEU A 96 -2.65 2.63 17.64
CA LEU A 96 -1.90 1.51 17.08
C LEU A 96 -2.82 0.58 16.29
N GLU A 97 -3.96 0.17 16.86
CA GLU A 97 -4.94 -0.66 16.17
C GLU A 97 -5.56 0.05 14.96
N ALA A 98 -5.86 1.35 15.10
CA ALA A 98 -6.42 2.14 14.03
C ALA A 98 -5.45 2.26 12.84
N GLY A 99 -4.18 2.56 13.10
CA GLY A 99 -3.15 2.71 12.07
C GLY A 99 -2.75 1.39 11.42
N ILE A 100 -2.62 0.32 12.20
CA ILE A 100 -2.17 -0.99 11.69
C ILE A 100 -3.28 -1.73 10.95
N GLU A 101 -4.53 -1.62 11.42
CA GLU A 101 -5.62 -2.50 10.99
C GLU A 101 -6.87 -1.76 10.54
N ALA A 102 -7.46 -0.88 11.38
CA ALA A 102 -8.78 -0.33 11.11
C ALA A 102 -8.84 0.53 9.84
N VAL A 103 -7.95 1.52 9.73
CA VAL A 103 -7.88 2.43 8.58
C VAL A 103 -7.44 1.67 7.32
N PRO A 104 -6.39 0.82 7.34
CA PRO A 104 -6.04 0.01 6.18
C PRO A 104 -7.17 -0.93 5.72
N GLN A 105 -7.93 -1.55 6.63
CA GLN A 105 -9.07 -2.41 6.29
C GLN A 105 -10.14 -1.61 5.54
N LEU A 106 -10.53 -0.44 6.07
CA LEU A 106 -11.49 0.46 5.43
C LEU A 106 -11.01 0.89 4.03
N LEU A 107 -9.76 1.34 3.92
CA LEU A 107 -9.21 1.81 2.63
C LEU A 107 -9.12 0.68 1.61
N ARG A 108 -8.81 -0.56 2.01
CA ARG A 108 -8.83 -1.71 1.10
C ARG A 108 -10.24 -1.98 0.58
N PHE A 109 -11.24 -1.99 1.47
CA PHE A 109 -12.64 -2.14 1.09
C PHE A 109 -13.08 -1.06 0.10
N LEU A 110 -12.77 0.21 0.38
CA LEU A 110 -13.07 1.33 -0.50
C LEU A 110 -12.24 1.33 -1.79
N ASN A 111 -11.08 0.67 -1.82
CA ASN A 111 -10.31 0.52 -3.06
C ASN A 111 -10.93 -0.50 -4.02
N TYR A 112 -11.89 -1.33 -3.59
CA TYR A 112 -12.56 -2.28 -4.47
C TYR A 112 -13.20 -1.54 -5.66
N GLY A 113 -12.82 -1.94 -6.88
CA GLY A 113 -13.27 -1.31 -8.13
C GLY A 113 -12.74 0.12 -8.39
N ALA A 114 -12.03 0.73 -7.44
CA ALA A 114 -11.44 2.05 -7.62
C ALA A 114 -10.01 1.95 -8.15
N ASN A 115 -9.62 2.86 -9.05
CA ASN A 115 -8.27 2.93 -9.59
C ASN A 115 -7.30 3.63 -8.63
N ARG A 116 -7.79 4.63 -7.89
CA ARG A 116 -7.02 5.37 -6.89
C ARG A 116 -7.94 5.93 -5.82
N LEU A 117 -7.37 6.15 -4.65
CA LEU A 117 -8.01 6.83 -3.53
C LEU A 117 -7.31 8.15 -3.28
N GLU A 118 -8.06 9.19 -2.96
CA GLU A 118 -7.54 10.38 -2.33
C GLU A 118 -8.04 10.42 -0.89
N VAL A 119 -7.11 10.52 0.07
CA VAL A 119 -7.37 10.27 1.49
C VAL A 119 -6.87 11.44 2.33
N THR A 120 -7.71 11.89 3.26
CA THR A 120 -7.29 12.69 4.42
C THR A 120 -7.61 11.92 5.70
N ILE A 121 -6.77 12.11 6.72
CA ILE A 121 -6.97 11.55 8.05
C ILE A 121 -6.94 12.70 9.05
N GLY A 122 -7.86 12.70 10.01
CA GLY A 122 -7.85 13.66 11.08
C GLY A 122 -8.17 13.06 12.44
N PHE A 123 -7.58 13.64 13.48
CA PHE A 123 -7.70 13.20 14.86
C PHE A 123 -8.44 14.24 15.68
N TYR A 124 -9.42 13.77 16.45
CA TYR A 124 -10.03 14.57 17.51
C TYR A 124 -9.21 14.39 18.78
N VAL A 125 -8.52 15.45 19.16
CA VAL A 125 -7.59 15.49 20.29
C VAL A 125 -8.22 16.31 21.41
N THR A 126 -8.32 15.71 22.59
CA THR A 126 -8.69 16.41 23.82
C THR A 126 -7.44 16.74 24.62
N VAL A 127 -7.23 18.01 24.93
CA VAL A 127 -6.07 18.52 25.68
C VAL A 127 -6.56 19.49 26.75
N LEU A 128 -6.29 19.20 28.03
CA LEU A 128 -6.69 20.05 29.16
C LEU A 128 -8.18 20.46 29.13
N GLY A 129 -9.05 19.52 28.78
CA GLY A 129 -10.50 19.75 28.64
C GLY A 129 -10.94 20.42 27.34
N LYS A 130 -10.01 20.96 26.53
CA LYS A 130 -10.32 21.57 25.22
C LYS A 130 -10.31 20.50 24.13
N ARG A 131 -11.23 20.61 23.18
CA ARG A 131 -11.29 19.74 21.99
C ARG A 131 -10.68 20.44 20.79
N MET A 132 -9.87 19.70 20.06
CA MET A 132 -9.21 20.17 18.86
C MET A 132 -9.29 19.11 17.78
N TYR A 133 -9.41 19.54 16.53
CA TYR A 133 -9.39 18.67 15.37
C TYR A 133 -8.17 18.98 14.51
N TYR A 134 -7.35 17.95 14.26
CA TYR A 134 -6.14 18.03 13.45
C TYR A 134 -6.34 17.21 12.20
N GLU A 135 -6.11 17.78 11.03
CA GLU A 135 -6.33 17.11 9.74
C GLU A 135 -5.07 17.13 8.87
N SER A 136 -4.80 16.01 8.20
CA SER A 136 -3.69 15.87 7.26
C SER A 136 -4.03 16.51 5.91
N THR A 137 -3.00 16.89 5.16
CA THR A 137 -3.18 17.19 3.74
C THR A 137 -3.65 15.96 2.96
N PRO A 138 -4.41 16.12 1.85
CA PRO A 138 -4.83 15.02 1.01
C PRO A 138 -3.67 14.24 0.39
N VAL A 139 -3.79 12.91 0.37
CA VAL A 139 -2.81 11.99 -0.25
C VAL A 139 -3.48 11.09 -1.26
N ILE A 140 -2.85 10.95 -2.42
CA ILE A 140 -3.30 10.04 -3.48
C ILE A 140 -2.60 8.69 -3.31
N ILE A 141 -3.40 7.64 -3.08
CA ILE A 141 -3.00 6.24 -3.09
C ILE A 141 -3.33 5.67 -4.46
N GLY A 142 -2.29 5.47 -5.28
CA GLY A 142 -2.43 4.99 -6.67
C GLY A 142 -2.42 3.47 -6.83
N ASN A 143 -2.04 2.73 -5.79
CA ASN A 143 -2.03 1.27 -5.78
C ASN A 143 -2.39 0.76 -4.38
N HIS A 144 -3.20 -0.30 -4.29
CA HIS A 144 -3.66 -0.87 -3.02
C HIS A 144 -2.53 -1.36 -2.10
N LEU A 145 -1.37 -1.72 -2.64
CA LEU A 145 -0.19 -2.11 -1.86
C LEU A 145 0.45 -0.92 -1.13
N ASP A 146 0.18 0.31 -1.56
CA ASP A 146 0.69 1.54 -0.93
C ASP A 146 -0.15 1.97 0.28
N ILE A 147 -1.32 1.35 0.52
CA ILE A 147 -2.27 1.76 1.57
C ILE A 147 -1.60 1.80 2.94
N LYS A 148 -0.93 0.71 3.34
CA LYS A 148 -0.37 0.60 4.69
C LYS A 148 0.72 1.64 4.92
N GLU A 149 1.69 1.73 4.01
CA GLU A 149 2.80 2.68 4.11
C GLU A 149 2.30 4.13 4.12
N THR A 150 1.25 4.43 3.36
CA THR A 150 0.60 5.75 3.36
C THR A 150 -0.05 6.07 4.69
N VAL A 151 -0.81 5.14 5.27
CA VAL A 151 -1.44 5.31 6.59
C VAL A 151 -0.38 5.50 7.66
N ASP A 152 0.68 4.68 7.67
CA ASP A 152 1.79 4.79 8.62
C ASP A 152 2.44 6.19 8.55
N MET A 153 2.67 6.72 7.34
CA MET A 153 3.22 8.06 7.14
C MET A 153 2.28 9.16 7.62
N LEU A 154 0.99 9.07 7.29
CA LEU A 154 -0.03 10.06 7.71
C LEU A 154 -0.17 10.11 9.23
N PHE A 155 -0.25 8.94 9.89
CA PHE A 155 -0.30 8.86 11.35
C PHE A 155 0.96 9.45 11.98
N SER A 156 2.15 9.08 11.49
CA SER A 156 3.42 9.56 12.03
C SER A 156 3.51 11.09 11.99
N ILE A 157 3.17 11.70 10.85
CA ILE A 157 3.24 13.16 10.69
C ILE A 157 2.16 13.86 11.51
N LEU A 158 0.92 13.33 11.54
CA LEU A 158 -0.13 13.91 12.37
C LEU A 158 0.28 13.92 13.85
N LEU A 159 0.79 12.81 14.37
CA LEU A 159 1.23 12.73 15.77
C LEU A 159 2.43 13.64 16.04
N GLU A 160 3.38 13.76 15.11
CA GLU A 160 4.50 14.72 15.21
C GLU A 160 4.00 16.17 15.29
N LYS A 161 3.04 16.55 14.41
CA LYS A 161 2.47 17.90 14.39
C LYS A 161 1.63 18.20 15.61
N ILE A 162 0.82 17.25 16.07
CA ILE A 162 0.05 17.37 17.31
C ILE A 162 0.99 17.55 18.49
N THR A 163 2.01 16.70 18.61
CA THR A 163 3.01 16.81 19.68
C THR A 163 3.67 18.18 19.67
N SER A 164 4.13 18.64 18.52
CA SER A 164 4.77 19.95 18.38
C SER A 164 3.84 21.10 18.76
N PHE A 165 2.60 21.09 18.26
CA PHE A 165 1.62 22.14 18.52
C PHE A 165 1.20 22.19 19.99
N VAL A 166 0.92 21.02 20.59
CA VAL A 166 0.46 20.93 21.97
C VAL A 166 1.58 21.26 22.95
N MET A 167 2.82 20.84 22.67
CA MET A 167 3.97 21.22 23.48
C MET A 167 4.20 22.74 23.49
N VAL A 168 4.04 23.40 22.34
CA VAL A 168 4.22 24.87 22.24
C VAL A 168 3.09 25.63 22.92
N ASN A 169 1.83 25.25 22.68
CA ASN A 169 0.66 26.02 23.11
C ASN A 169 0.12 25.64 24.50
N HIS A 170 0.29 24.39 24.92
CA HIS A 170 -0.27 23.86 26.16
C HIS A 170 0.78 23.31 27.12
N ARG A 171 2.04 23.17 26.68
CA ARG A 171 3.17 22.67 27.50
C ARG A 171 2.90 21.30 28.12
N VAL A 172 2.18 20.43 27.41
CA VAL A 172 1.91 19.06 27.83
C VAL A 172 2.38 18.07 26.75
N PRO A 173 2.88 16.89 27.17
CA PRO A 173 3.33 15.88 26.22
C PRO A 173 2.12 15.17 25.57
N LEU A 174 2.36 14.43 24.49
CA LEU A 174 1.30 13.75 23.72
C LEU A 174 0.51 12.75 24.59
N GLU A 175 1.16 12.14 25.57
CA GLU A 175 0.57 11.18 26.52
C GLU A 175 -0.51 11.81 27.42
N ALA A 176 -0.47 13.14 27.58
CA ALA A 176 -1.51 13.89 28.31
C ALA A 176 -2.72 14.21 27.41
N CYS A 177 -2.65 13.91 26.12
CA CYS A 177 -3.74 14.11 25.16
C CYS A 177 -4.59 12.84 25.07
N ALA A 178 -5.90 13.00 24.90
CA ALA A 178 -6.80 11.89 24.60
C ALA A 178 -7.28 11.97 23.15
N ILE A 179 -7.00 10.92 22.38
CA ILE A 179 -7.54 10.71 21.04
C ILE A 179 -8.43 9.48 21.09
N LYS A 180 -9.72 9.69 20.79
CA LYS A 180 -10.76 8.65 20.82
C LYS A 180 -11.61 8.59 19.55
N ARG A 181 -11.38 9.52 18.61
CA ARG A 181 -12.10 9.58 17.35
C ARG A 181 -11.12 9.92 16.23
N ILE A 182 -11.25 9.18 15.13
CA ILE A 182 -10.49 9.39 13.90
C ILE A 182 -11.48 9.58 12.77
N LYS A 183 -11.33 10.66 12.00
CA LYS A 183 -12.08 10.91 10.79
C LYS A 183 -11.19 10.60 9.58
N VAL A 184 -11.70 9.81 8.65
CA VAL A 184 -11.04 9.45 7.39
C VAL A 184 -11.94 9.91 6.27
N MET A 185 -11.47 10.83 5.44
CA MET A 185 -12.18 11.22 4.22
C MET A 185 -11.55 10.53 3.03
N VAL A 186 -12.37 9.90 2.19
CA VAL A 186 -11.92 9.07 1.07
C VAL A 186 -12.71 9.43 -0.17
N MET A 187 -12.03 9.95 -1.17
CA MET A 187 -12.57 10.11 -2.51
C MET A 187 -12.09 8.96 -3.40
N ARG A 188 -13.05 8.21 -3.95
CA ARG A 188 -12.79 7.08 -4.85
C ARG A 188 -12.80 7.56 -6.30
N GLN A 189 -11.74 7.24 -7.02
CA GLN A 189 -11.63 7.59 -8.44
C GLN A 189 -11.64 6.33 -9.28
N MET A 190 -12.72 6.15 -10.04
CA MET A 190 -12.97 4.92 -10.82
C MET A 190 -12.22 4.89 -12.14
N PHE A 191 -11.88 6.06 -12.70
CA PHE A 191 -11.18 6.16 -13.98
C PHE A 191 -9.68 6.42 -13.80
N GLY A 192 -8.87 5.77 -14.62
CA GLY A 192 -7.41 5.91 -14.58
C GLY A 192 -6.70 4.68 -15.15
N LYS A 193 -5.39 4.80 -15.33
CA LYS A 193 -4.53 3.66 -15.59
C LYS A 193 -4.03 3.11 -14.25
N PRO A 194 -3.98 1.78 -14.07
CA PRO A 194 -3.41 1.19 -12.87
C PRO A 194 -1.95 1.62 -12.73
N GLN A 195 -1.55 2.00 -11.52
CA GLN A 195 -0.18 2.40 -11.23
C GLN A 195 0.57 1.24 -10.58
N ILE A 196 1.88 1.16 -10.81
CA ILE A 196 2.75 0.28 -10.04
C ILE A 196 2.89 0.80 -8.60
N PRO A 197 3.15 -0.07 -7.60
CA PRO A 197 3.37 0.38 -6.22
C PRO A 197 4.47 1.42 -6.13
N LEU A 198 4.34 2.32 -5.15
CA LEU A 198 5.18 3.50 -5.01
C LEU A 198 6.67 3.13 -4.93
N GLN A 199 7.01 2.05 -4.23
CA GLN A 199 8.39 1.55 -4.14
C GLN A 199 9.03 1.30 -5.52
N TYR A 200 8.24 0.82 -6.49
CA TYR A 200 8.71 0.62 -7.87
C TYR A 200 8.57 1.87 -8.72
N ARG A 201 7.55 2.70 -8.44
CA ARG A 201 7.32 3.97 -9.15
C ARG A 201 8.47 4.95 -8.96
N VAL A 202 9.03 5.02 -7.76
CA VAL A 202 10.19 5.88 -7.49
C VAL A 202 11.49 5.36 -8.13
N LYS A 203 11.56 4.05 -8.43
CA LYS A 203 12.69 3.43 -9.15
C LYS A 203 12.56 3.60 -10.66
N ALA A 204 11.36 3.46 -11.19
CA ALA A 204 11.01 3.71 -12.58
C ALA A 204 11.17 5.21 -12.88
N ASN A 205 12.30 5.61 -13.45
CA ASN A 205 12.59 7.01 -13.77
C ASN A 205 11.44 7.64 -14.59
N THR A 206 10.79 8.66 -14.03
CA THR A 206 9.90 9.59 -14.77
C THR A 206 10.62 10.31 -15.92
N ASN A 207 11.95 10.39 -15.88
CA ASN A 207 12.75 11.04 -16.91
C ASN A 207 12.83 10.25 -18.25
N TYR A 208 12.37 9.00 -18.32
CA TYR A 208 12.29 8.26 -19.59
C TYR A 208 11.03 8.55 -20.41
N LEU A 209 10.08 9.32 -19.88
CA LEU A 209 8.92 9.81 -20.63
C LEU A 209 9.26 11.00 -21.54
N HIS A 210 10.43 11.61 -21.39
CA HIS A 210 10.90 12.72 -22.26
C HIS A 210 11.95 12.31 -23.29
N SER A 211 12.43 11.06 -23.29
CA SER A 211 13.14 10.55 -24.46
C SER A 211 12.13 10.20 -25.55
N LYS A 212 11.93 11.14 -26.48
CA LYS A 212 11.15 10.98 -27.72
C LYS A 212 11.74 9.93 -28.69
N HIS A 213 12.78 9.19 -28.32
CA HIS A 213 13.35 8.15 -29.15
C HIS A 213 13.75 6.95 -28.31
N THR A 214 12.97 5.85 -28.40
CA THR A 214 13.52 4.48 -28.48
C THR A 214 12.40 3.47 -28.70
N ARG A 215 12.53 2.75 -29.82
CA ARG A 215 11.78 1.56 -30.31
C ARG A 215 10.75 0.99 -29.34
N GLY A 216 9.47 1.30 -29.61
CA GLY A 216 8.36 0.55 -29.03
C GLY A 216 8.52 -0.93 -29.37
N THR A 217 8.57 -1.75 -28.35
CA THR A 217 8.68 -3.20 -28.47
C THR A 217 7.49 -3.71 -29.28
N LYS A 218 7.73 -4.41 -30.40
CA LYS A 218 6.68 -4.97 -31.28
C LYS A 218 5.96 -6.16 -30.62
N VAL A 219 5.54 -6.01 -29.37
CA VAL A 219 4.73 -7.00 -28.67
C VAL A 219 3.28 -6.56 -28.78
N ASN A 220 2.42 -7.44 -29.27
CA ASN A 220 0.99 -7.20 -29.27
C ASN A 220 0.47 -7.28 -27.82
N ILE A 221 0.43 -6.14 -27.13
CA ILE A 221 0.00 -6.02 -25.73
C ILE A 221 -1.44 -6.56 -25.55
N THR A 222 -2.30 -6.37 -26.55
CA THR A 222 -3.68 -6.87 -26.52
C THR A 222 -3.72 -8.40 -26.52
N LEU A 223 -2.88 -9.06 -27.33
CA LEU A 223 -2.73 -10.52 -27.33
C LEU A 223 -2.18 -11.00 -25.98
N LEU A 224 -1.15 -10.35 -25.46
CA LEU A 224 -0.54 -10.69 -24.17
C LEU A 224 -1.56 -10.58 -23.03
N HIS A 225 -2.35 -9.51 -23.00
CA HIS A 225 -3.40 -9.30 -22.01
C HIS A 225 -4.50 -10.38 -22.12
N LYS A 226 -4.91 -10.75 -23.33
CA LYS A 226 -5.88 -11.85 -23.55
C LYS A 226 -5.35 -13.19 -23.08
N SER A 227 -4.10 -13.52 -23.40
CA SER A 227 -3.45 -14.75 -22.93
C SER A 227 -3.34 -14.80 -21.41
N LEU A 228 -3.02 -13.67 -20.77
CA LEU A 228 -2.97 -13.56 -19.31
C LEU A 228 -4.34 -13.72 -18.66
N ALA A 229 -5.37 -13.07 -19.21
CA ALA A 229 -6.74 -13.20 -18.69
C ALA A 229 -7.22 -14.65 -18.70
N GLY A 230 -6.99 -15.38 -19.81
CA GLY A 230 -7.35 -16.80 -19.90
C GLY A 230 -6.59 -17.70 -18.93
N CYS A 231 -5.31 -17.40 -18.64
CA CYS A 231 -4.52 -18.18 -17.67
C CYS A 231 -4.94 -17.99 -16.21
N TYR A 232 -5.43 -16.80 -15.84
CA TYR A 232 -5.91 -16.53 -14.47
C TYR A 232 -7.23 -17.27 -14.16
N GLU A 233 -8.05 -17.54 -15.18
CA GLU A 233 -9.29 -18.30 -15.03
C GLU A 233 -9.06 -19.82 -14.93
N GLN A 234 -7.99 -20.33 -15.54
CA GLN A 234 -7.76 -21.78 -15.70
C GLN A 234 -6.66 -22.36 -14.80
N SER A 235 -6.07 -21.56 -13.90
CA SER A 235 -5.01 -21.94 -12.94
C SER A 235 -3.78 -22.67 -13.52
N VAL A 236 -3.60 -22.66 -14.85
CA VAL A 236 -2.48 -23.33 -15.54
C VAL A 236 -1.76 -22.32 -16.44
N GLY A 237 -0.48 -22.11 -16.16
CA GLY A 237 0.42 -21.15 -16.81
C GLY A 237 0.85 -21.52 -18.24
N ASN A 238 -0.05 -22.02 -19.07
CA ASN A 238 0.24 -22.40 -20.45
C ASN A 238 0.29 -21.19 -21.36
N PHE A 239 1.36 -20.39 -21.22
CA PHE A 239 1.66 -19.36 -22.20
C PHE A 239 2.12 -19.99 -23.51
N PRO A 240 1.67 -19.49 -24.67
CA PRO A 240 2.19 -19.91 -25.97
C PRO A 240 3.72 -19.83 -26.00
N THR A 241 4.38 -20.85 -26.54
CA THR A 241 5.85 -20.85 -26.72
C THR A 241 6.32 -19.76 -27.68
N SER A 242 5.42 -19.23 -28.52
CA SER A 242 5.65 -18.10 -29.42
C SER A 242 5.79 -16.76 -28.68
N LEU A 243 5.35 -16.66 -27.42
CA LEU A 243 5.43 -15.44 -26.62
C LEU A 243 6.84 -15.28 -26.02
N LYS A 244 7.66 -14.48 -26.71
CA LYS A 244 9.03 -14.12 -26.27
C LYS A 244 9.00 -12.91 -25.33
N VAL A 245 8.42 -13.07 -24.14
CA VAL A 245 8.36 -12.03 -23.11
C VAL A 245 8.72 -12.59 -21.74
N ASN A 246 9.20 -11.70 -20.86
CA ASN A 246 9.36 -11.98 -19.44
C ASN A 246 8.23 -11.30 -18.66
N LEU A 247 7.68 -12.01 -17.68
CA LEU A 247 6.61 -11.52 -16.81
C LEU A 247 7.04 -11.61 -15.36
N TYR A 248 6.79 -10.54 -14.62
CA TYR A 248 6.96 -10.46 -13.18
C TYR A 248 5.59 -10.22 -12.53
N CYS A 249 5.42 -10.69 -11.30
CA CYS A 249 4.29 -10.33 -10.45
C CYS A 249 4.78 -9.79 -9.11
N ILE A 250 3.90 -9.09 -8.39
CA ILE A 250 4.21 -8.55 -7.08
C ILE A 250 3.76 -9.53 -6.01
N ARG A 251 4.59 -9.71 -4.99
CA ARG A 251 4.28 -10.50 -3.80
C ARG A 251 4.66 -9.72 -2.55
N THR A 252 3.91 -9.97 -1.48
CA THR A 252 4.17 -9.43 -0.15
C THR A 252 4.59 -10.56 0.78
N CYS A 253 5.65 -10.34 1.55
CA CYS A 253 6.06 -11.28 2.58
C CYS A 253 5.06 -11.26 3.74
N SER A 254 4.52 -12.42 4.13
CA SER A 254 3.60 -12.50 5.26
C SER A 254 4.25 -12.11 6.59
N SER A 255 5.55 -12.35 6.76
CA SER A 255 6.31 -12.01 7.97
C SER A 255 6.78 -10.55 7.99
N THR A 256 7.52 -10.09 6.97
CA THR A 256 8.12 -8.73 6.97
C THR A 256 7.21 -7.66 6.41
N LYS A 257 6.11 -8.04 5.72
CA LYS A 257 5.21 -7.14 4.99
C LYS A 257 5.86 -6.37 3.83
N GLU A 258 7.09 -6.72 3.46
CA GLU A 258 7.77 -6.14 2.31
C GLU A 258 7.16 -6.61 1.00
N ILE A 259 7.11 -5.72 0.02
CA ILE A 259 6.65 -6.03 -1.33
C ILE A 259 7.84 -6.24 -2.27
N PHE A 260 7.77 -7.26 -3.11
CA PHE A 260 8.84 -7.65 -4.01
C PHE A 260 8.30 -8.11 -5.37
N ALA A 261 9.02 -7.79 -6.43
CA ALA A 261 8.71 -8.27 -7.77
C ALA A 261 9.43 -9.60 -8.02
N VAL A 262 8.68 -10.66 -8.31
CA VAL A 262 9.19 -12.00 -8.60
C VAL A 262 8.85 -12.46 -10.00
N PRO A 263 9.69 -13.32 -10.60
CA PRO A 263 9.40 -13.94 -11.88
C PRO A 263 8.08 -14.73 -11.84
N TYR A 264 7.24 -14.46 -12.83
CA TYR A 264 6.04 -15.24 -13.15
C TYR A 264 6.27 -16.10 -14.40
N LEU A 265 7.01 -15.56 -15.37
CA LEU A 265 7.43 -16.25 -16.59
C LEU A 265 8.78 -15.69 -17.06
N LEU A 266 9.77 -16.56 -17.28
CA LEU A 266 11.02 -16.20 -17.94
C LEU A 266 11.21 -17.11 -19.14
N ARG A 267 11.34 -16.54 -20.34
CA ARG A 267 11.42 -17.30 -21.61
C ARG A 267 12.76 -17.20 -22.32
N SER A 268 13.62 -16.28 -21.91
CA SER A 268 14.90 -16.01 -22.55
C SER A 268 16.01 -15.93 -21.52
N GLU A 269 17.19 -16.41 -21.90
CA GLU A 269 18.42 -16.24 -21.13
C GLU A 269 18.87 -14.77 -21.15
N ASP A 270 18.58 -14.03 -22.22
CA ASP A 270 18.88 -12.61 -22.34
C ASP A 270 17.72 -11.77 -21.79
N VAL A 271 17.75 -11.56 -20.48
CA VAL A 271 16.78 -10.72 -19.73
C VAL A 271 16.82 -9.25 -20.19
N GLU A 272 17.93 -8.79 -20.78
CA GLU A 272 18.10 -7.38 -21.18
C GLU A 272 17.42 -7.06 -22.51
N LYS A 273 17.45 -8.00 -23.46
CA LYS A 273 16.83 -7.80 -24.78
C LYS A 273 15.39 -8.27 -24.84
N THR A 274 14.96 -9.06 -23.87
CA THR A 274 13.61 -9.63 -23.86
C THR A 274 12.62 -8.64 -23.28
N PRO A 275 11.50 -8.34 -23.99
CA PRO A 275 10.46 -7.46 -23.49
C PRO A 275 9.97 -7.95 -22.12
N THR A 276 10.03 -7.09 -21.12
CA THR A 276 9.73 -7.45 -19.74
C THR A 276 8.55 -6.64 -19.22
N PHE A 277 7.59 -7.31 -18.58
CA PHE A 277 6.39 -6.68 -18.05
C PHE A 277 6.12 -7.08 -16.60
N LEU A 278 5.55 -6.15 -15.84
CA LEU A 278 4.96 -6.40 -14.53
C LEU A 278 3.45 -6.61 -14.70
N ILE A 279 2.95 -7.70 -14.14
CA ILE A 279 1.52 -7.98 -13.99
C ILE A 279 0.99 -7.11 -12.85
N LEU A 280 0.01 -6.28 -13.15
CA LEU A 280 -0.68 -5.45 -12.17
C LEU A 280 -1.99 -6.11 -11.79
N THR A 281 -2.22 -6.25 -10.50
CA THR A 281 -3.47 -6.73 -9.93
C THR A 281 -4.22 -5.61 -9.24
N ASN A 282 -5.55 -5.70 -9.21
CA ASN A 282 -6.37 -4.89 -8.33
C ASN A 282 -6.35 -5.46 -6.90
N VAL A 283 -7.09 -4.84 -5.97
CA VAL A 283 -7.17 -5.29 -4.58
C VAL A 283 -7.79 -6.69 -4.40
N THR A 284 -8.43 -7.26 -5.42
CA THR A 284 -8.98 -8.64 -5.39
C THR A 284 -8.05 -9.68 -5.98
N GLY A 285 -6.93 -9.25 -6.58
CA GLY A 285 -5.98 -10.13 -7.27
C GLY A 285 -6.25 -10.34 -8.74
N GLU A 286 -7.31 -9.74 -9.29
CA GLU A 286 -7.62 -9.82 -10.71
C GLU A 286 -6.67 -8.95 -11.52
N LEU A 287 -6.41 -9.36 -12.76
CA LEU A 287 -5.57 -8.61 -13.68
C LEU A 287 -6.16 -7.22 -13.94
N ALA A 288 -5.47 -6.19 -13.47
CA ALA A 288 -5.80 -4.79 -13.73
C ALA A 288 -5.06 -4.25 -14.97
N GLY A 289 -3.89 -4.81 -15.29
CA GLY A 289 -3.15 -4.44 -16.48
C GLY A 289 -1.69 -4.90 -16.47
N LEU A 290 -0.90 -4.31 -17.37
CA LEU A 290 0.52 -4.60 -17.53
C LEU A 290 1.33 -3.31 -17.52
N HIS A 291 2.51 -3.36 -16.93
CA HIS A 291 3.48 -2.28 -16.97
C HIS A 291 4.79 -2.75 -17.60
N GLU A 292 5.23 -2.10 -18.67
CA GLU A 292 6.51 -2.40 -19.31
C GLU A 292 7.68 -1.98 -18.41
N ILE A 293 8.58 -2.91 -18.13
CA ILE A 293 9.82 -2.68 -17.38
C ILE A 293 10.95 -2.49 -18.40
N ARG A 294 11.41 -1.25 -18.55
CA ARG A 294 12.48 -0.91 -19.51
C ARG A 294 13.89 -1.22 -18.99
N ASP A 295 14.09 -1.07 -17.68
CA ASP A 295 15.38 -1.35 -17.01
C ASP A 295 15.14 -2.31 -15.86
N VAL A 296 15.23 -3.61 -16.16
CA VAL A 296 14.95 -4.69 -15.21
C VAL A 296 15.94 -4.69 -14.05
N ARG A 297 17.23 -4.41 -14.33
CA ARG A 297 18.29 -4.36 -13.31
C ARG A 297 17.98 -3.30 -12.27
N ARG A 298 17.62 -2.09 -12.71
CA ARG A 298 17.25 -1.00 -11.79
C ARG A 298 15.92 -1.25 -11.10
N PHE A 299 14.95 -1.81 -11.81
CA PHE A 299 13.61 -2.09 -11.27
C PHE A 299 13.65 -3.11 -10.13
N LEU A 300 14.43 -4.18 -10.29
CA LEU A 300 14.59 -5.25 -9.30
C LEU A 300 15.66 -4.95 -8.24
N LYS A 301 16.44 -3.88 -8.41
CA LYS A 301 17.47 -3.51 -7.43
C LYS A 301 16.83 -3.19 -6.08
N THR A 302 17.32 -3.83 -5.02
CA THR A 302 16.97 -3.47 -3.65
C THR A 302 17.49 -2.08 -3.34
N ASP A 303 16.71 -1.27 -2.62
CA ASP A 303 17.21 0.04 -2.22
C ASP A 303 18.37 -0.18 -1.24
N SER A 304 19.53 0.36 -1.59
CA SER A 304 20.69 0.33 -0.70
C SER A 304 20.39 1.22 0.51
N GLN A 305 20.33 0.62 1.69
CA GLN A 305 20.07 1.34 2.95
C GLN A 305 21.18 2.31 3.35
N ASP A 306 22.28 2.36 2.59
CA ASP A 306 23.39 3.28 2.81
C ASP A 306 23.08 4.72 2.37
N HIS A 307 21.99 4.93 1.63
CA HIS A 307 21.55 6.27 1.22
C HIS A 307 20.42 6.77 2.13
N ILE A 308 20.74 7.79 2.92
CA ILE A 308 19.76 8.54 3.69
C ILE A 308 19.21 9.66 2.79
N PHE A 309 17.89 9.71 2.62
CA PHE A 309 17.21 10.80 1.92
C PHE A 309 16.82 11.88 2.92
N GLU A 310 17.16 13.14 2.65
CA GLU A 310 16.83 14.29 3.51
C GLU A 310 15.71 15.15 2.87
N CYS A 311 14.65 15.51 3.62
CA CYS A 311 13.73 16.59 3.19
C CYS A 311 14.45 17.92 3.37
N ARG A 312 14.65 18.67 2.27
CA ARG A 312 15.31 19.99 2.33
C ARG A 312 14.53 21.02 3.15
N GLN A 313 13.20 20.85 3.26
CA GLN A 313 12.33 21.77 4.00
C GLN A 313 12.38 21.53 5.51
N CYS A 314 12.19 20.29 5.98
CA CYS A 314 12.10 19.99 7.41
C CYS A 314 13.30 19.24 8.00
N LYS A 315 14.31 18.91 7.19
CA LYS A 315 15.53 18.19 7.59
C LYS A 315 15.33 16.76 8.11
N SER A 316 14.13 16.20 7.98
CA SER A 316 13.87 14.80 8.31
C SER A 316 14.62 13.84 7.39
N HIS A 317 15.09 12.74 7.97
CA HIS A 317 15.87 11.70 7.31
C HIS A 317 15.02 10.45 7.08
N PHE A 318 15.15 9.86 5.89
CA PHE A 318 14.42 8.66 5.48
C PHE A 318 15.40 7.62 4.96
N SER A 319 15.26 6.38 5.43
CA SER A 319 16.02 5.22 4.93
C SER A 319 15.40 4.63 3.65
N ASN A 320 14.11 4.88 3.42
CA ASN A 320 13.37 4.35 2.28
C ASN A 320 12.93 5.48 1.33
N ARG A 321 13.12 5.24 0.03
CA ARG A 321 12.74 6.17 -1.04
C ARG A 321 11.22 6.33 -1.18
N SER A 322 10.43 5.29 -0.92
CA SER A 322 8.96 5.38 -0.96
C SER A 322 8.43 6.27 0.18
N GLN A 323 8.92 6.07 1.41
CA GLN A 323 8.61 6.95 2.54
C GLN A 323 8.98 8.40 2.25
N TYR A 324 10.17 8.65 1.70
CA TYR A 324 10.57 10.00 1.30
C TYR A 324 9.64 10.61 0.23
N ALA A 325 9.19 9.81 -0.74
CA ALA A 325 8.24 10.25 -1.76
C ALA A 325 6.85 10.56 -1.17
N LEU A 326 6.34 9.73 -0.26
CA LEU A 326 5.09 10.00 0.48
C LEU A 326 5.21 11.29 1.28
N HIS A 327 6.31 11.47 1.99
CA HIS A 327 6.57 12.67 2.78
C HIS A 327 6.59 13.94 1.91
N LYS A 328 7.12 13.87 0.68
CA LYS A 328 7.01 14.97 -0.29
C LYS A 328 5.59 15.20 -0.78
N GLN A 329 4.82 14.14 -0.97
CA GLN A 329 3.43 14.24 -1.45
C GLN A 329 2.54 15.01 -0.48
N ILE A 330 2.80 14.89 0.82
CA ILE A 330 2.17 15.68 1.89
C ILE A 330 2.93 16.95 2.25
N ASN A 331 3.82 17.41 1.38
CA ASN A 331 4.56 18.67 1.54
C ASN A 331 5.28 18.79 2.91
N CYS A 332 5.94 17.71 3.36
CA CYS A 332 6.59 17.61 4.67
C CYS A 332 5.63 17.96 5.86
N GLY A 333 4.32 17.74 5.66
CA GLY A 333 3.24 18.06 6.60
C GLY A 333 2.78 19.52 6.60
N ALA A 334 3.21 20.33 5.64
CA ALA A 334 2.78 21.72 5.50
C ALA A 334 1.36 21.78 4.92
N GLY A 335 0.49 22.58 5.53
CA GLY A 335 -0.94 22.62 5.21
C GLY A 335 -1.81 21.71 6.09
N PHE A 336 -1.26 21.18 7.19
CA PHE A 336 -2.08 20.58 8.25
C PHE A 336 -3.01 21.65 8.84
N ILE A 337 -4.26 21.27 9.13
CA ILE A 337 -5.27 22.19 9.65
C ILE A 337 -5.51 21.88 11.12
N VAL A 338 -5.60 22.92 11.94
CA VAL A 338 -5.98 22.83 13.36
C VAL A 338 -7.25 23.62 13.57
N TRP A 339 -8.29 22.95 14.05
CA TRP A 339 -9.56 23.57 14.40
C TRP A 339 -9.76 23.49 15.91
N HIS A 340 -10.03 24.62 16.54
CA HIS A 340 -10.51 24.67 17.91
C HIS A 340 -12.00 24.39 17.91
N MET A 341 -12.42 23.35 18.64
CA MET A 341 -13.83 23.02 18.78
C MET A 341 -14.33 23.53 20.12
N GLU A 342 -15.52 24.13 20.12
CA GLU A 342 -16.18 24.55 21.36
C GLU A 342 -16.46 23.34 22.25
N GLN A 343 -16.32 23.53 23.56
CA GLN A 343 -16.36 22.42 24.53
C GLN A 343 -17.73 21.72 24.57
N GLU A 344 -18.80 22.42 24.17
CA GLU A 344 -20.18 21.94 24.08
C GLU A 344 -20.63 21.57 22.66
N SER A 345 -19.75 21.69 21.65
CA SER A 345 -20.14 21.36 20.28
C SER A 345 -20.40 19.85 20.16
N SER A 346 -21.65 19.50 19.86
CA SER A 346 -22.07 18.15 19.49
C SER A 346 -22.23 18.09 17.98
N GLU A 347 -21.47 17.24 17.31
CA GLU A 347 -21.68 16.92 15.90
C GLU A 347 -22.84 15.93 15.80
N LEU A 348 -23.96 16.38 15.25
CA LEU A 348 -25.11 15.53 14.93
C LEU A 348 -25.16 15.29 13.44
N TYR A 349 -25.28 14.02 13.04
CA TYR A 349 -25.32 13.59 11.66
C TYR A 349 -26.62 12.81 11.43
N GLU A 350 -27.50 13.32 10.57
CA GLU A 350 -28.81 12.71 10.31
C GLU A 350 -28.69 11.42 9.48
N ASN A 351 -27.77 11.40 8.51
CA ASN A 351 -27.60 10.30 7.57
C ASN A 351 -26.34 9.47 7.87
N CYS A 352 -26.33 8.80 9.02
CA CYS A 352 -25.25 7.88 9.40
C CYS A 352 -25.47 6.48 8.83
N LEU A 353 -24.50 5.99 8.06
CA LEU A 353 -24.41 4.58 7.67
C LEU A 353 -23.47 3.84 8.63
N LEU A 354 -24.02 3.01 9.51
CA LEU A 354 -23.20 2.11 10.33
C LEU A 354 -22.62 1.00 9.46
N LEU A 355 -21.29 0.88 9.44
CA LEU A 355 -20.62 -0.21 8.75
C LEU A 355 -20.73 -1.50 9.58
N PRO A 356 -21.24 -2.61 9.02
CA PRO A 356 -21.52 -3.82 9.79
C PRO A 356 -20.27 -4.46 10.40
N ARG A 357 -20.31 -4.79 11.70
CA ARG A 357 -19.19 -5.43 12.42
C ARG A 357 -18.82 -6.82 11.91
N GLN A 358 -19.73 -7.48 11.21
CA GLN A 358 -19.47 -8.74 10.55
C GLN A 358 -18.44 -8.62 9.42
N TYR A 359 -18.23 -7.41 8.87
CA TYR A 359 -17.25 -7.14 7.81
C TYR A 359 -16.07 -6.29 8.32
N PHE A 360 -16.33 -5.40 9.28
CA PHE A 360 -15.33 -4.51 9.85
C PHE A 360 -15.09 -4.86 11.31
N LYS A 361 -13.82 -5.09 11.67
CA LYS A 361 -13.46 -5.41 13.06
C LYS A 361 -13.80 -4.25 14.02
N PHE A 362 -13.78 -3.03 13.49
CA PHE A 362 -13.96 -1.80 14.24
C PHE A 362 -15.27 -1.09 13.87
N ALA A 363 -15.81 -0.32 14.82
CA ALA A 363 -17.03 0.43 14.61
C ALA A 363 -16.78 1.68 13.75
N TRP A 364 -17.22 1.60 12.50
CA TRP A 364 -17.13 2.68 11.53
C TRP A 364 -18.50 3.26 11.23
N PHE A 365 -18.56 4.60 11.14
CA PHE A 365 -19.75 5.34 10.76
C PHE A 365 -19.44 6.13 9.49
N GLY A 366 -20.13 5.80 8.40
CA GLY A 366 -20.15 6.62 7.18
C GLY A 366 -21.12 7.79 7.35
N ILE A 367 -20.69 8.99 6.99
CA ILE A 367 -21.52 10.20 7.05
C ILE A 367 -21.99 10.54 5.64
N GLY A 368 -23.29 10.41 5.40
CA GLY A 368 -23.96 10.89 4.20
C GLY A 368 -24.19 12.41 4.26
N HIS A 369 -24.03 13.06 3.11
CA HIS A 369 -24.28 14.49 2.95
C HIS A 369 -25.64 14.74 2.30
#